data_AF-A0A841U4C8-F1
#
_entry.id   AF-A0A841U4C8-F1
#
_cell.length_a   1.000
_cell.length_b   1.000
_cell.length_c   1.000
_cell.angle_alpha   90.00
_cell.angle_beta   90.00
_cell.angle_gamma   90.00
#
_symmetry.space_group_name_H-M   'P 1'
#
loop_
_entity.id
_entity.type
_entity.pdbx_description
1 polymer ?
#
loop_
_entity_poly.entity_id
_entity_poly.type
_entity_poly.pdbx_seq_one_letter_code
_entity_poly.pdbx_strand_id
1 'polypeptide(L)'
;MNNKLTMWYEPNNSEAIKAEVRERVKRQYGFSEGELVSIGGGFKFLFDDETNGEIEVTFTTEPNVTGLKVTVAGTWPWEVIEIYNLLPQYPGK
;
A
#
# COMPACT_ATOMS: atom_id res chain seq x y z
N MET A 1 7.37 -8.95 8.30
CA MET A 1 6.49 -8.16 9.20
C MET A 1 5.28 -9.00 9.57
N ASN A 2 4.84 -8.95 10.83
CA ASN A 2 3.71 -9.77 11.32
C ASN A 2 2.35 -9.07 11.17
N ASN A 3 2.35 -7.74 11.17
CA ASN A 3 1.15 -6.92 11.03
C ASN A 3 0.87 -6.69 9.55
N LYS A 4 -0.31 -7.08 9.09
CA LYS A 4 -0.70 -6.93 7.69
C LYS A 4 -2.21 -6.83 7.51
N LEU A 5 -2.62 -6.00 6.56
CA LEU A 5 -4.00 -5.91 6.07
C LEU A 5 -3.99 -5.97 4.54
N THR A 6 -5.05 -6.52 3.96
CA THR A 6 -5.17 -6.72 2.52
C THR A 6 -6.51 -6.21 2.02
N MET A 7 -6.49 -5.46 0.91
CA MET A 7 -7.66 -5.05 0.15
C MET A 7 -7.60 -5.64 -1.26
N TRP A 8 -8.75 -6.04 -1.77
CA TRP A 8 -8.90 -6.58 -3.12
C TRP A 8 -9.62 -5.58 -4.02
N TYR A 9 -9.11 -5.42 -5.23
CA TYR A 9 -9.68 -4.57 -6.26
C TYR A 9 -10.01 -5.37 -7.51
N GLU A 10 -11.02 -4.91 -8.24
CA GLU A 10 -11.35 -5.41 -9.57
C GLU A 10 -10.17 -5.26 -10.55
N PRO A 11 -10.03 -6.16 -11.54
CA PRO A 11 -8.83 -6.28 -12.36
C PRO A 11 -8.69 -5.14 -13.37
N ASN A 12 -9.81 -4.54 -13.78
CA ASN A 12 -9.91 -3.56 -14.85
C ASN A 12 -9.20 -2.23 -14.55
N ASN A 13 -8.83 -1.97 -13.29
CA ASN A 13 -8.22 -0.71 -12.87
C ASN A 13 -6.87 -0.87 -12.16
N SER A 14 -6.20 -2.03 -12.25
CA SER A 14 -5.01 -2.35 -11.44
C SER A 14 -3.90 -1.29 -11.46
N GLU A 15 -3.50 -0.80 -12.63
CA GLU A 15 -2.46 0.25 -12.74
C GLU A 15 -2.91 1.60 -12.16
N ALA A 16 -4.18 1.96 -12.35
CA ALA A 16 -4.75 3.18 -11.77
C ALA A 16 -4.78 3.09 -10.23
N ILE A 17 -5.16 1.93 -9.68
CA ILE A 17 -5.13 1.68 -8.23
C ILE A 17 -3.70 1.78 -7.68
N LYS A 18 -2.71 1.15 -8.34
CA LYS A 18 -1.31 1.22 -7.92
C LYS A 18 -0.81 2.66 -7.86
N ALA A 19 -1.07 3.43 -8.91
CA ALA A 19 -0.70 4.83 -8.98
C ALA A 19 -1.41 5.67 -7.91
N GLU A 20 -2.71 5.46 -7.72
CA GLU A 20 -3.50 6.18 -6.72
C GLU A 20 -3.03 5.88 -5.29
N VAL A 21 -2.77 4.61 -4.95
CA VAL A 21 -2.24 4.22 -3.63
C VAL A 21 -0.93 4.94 -3.36
N ARG A 22 0.01 4.92 -4.32
CA ARG A 22 1.29 5.63 -4.18
C ARG A 22 1.09 7.13 -3.98
N GLU A 23 0.25 7.77 -4.79
CA GLU A 23 0.01 9.21 -4.69
C GLU A 23 -0.68 9.63 -3.39
N ARG A 24 -1.61 8.83 -2.87
CA ARG A 24 -2.24 9.09 -1.58
C ARG A 24 -1.24 9.03 -0.43
N VAL A 25 -0.35 8.03 -0.42
CA VAL A 25 0.73 7.94 0.58
C VAL A 25 1.66 9.14 0.49
N LYS A 26 2.12 9.51 -0.72
CA LYS A 26 2.98 10.69 -0.92
C LYS A 26 2.34 11.96 -0.37
N ARG A 27 1.06 12.19 -0.69
CA ARG A 27 0.34 13.40 -0.26
C ARG A 27 0.11 13.44 1.25
N GLN A 28 -0.23 12.30 1.85
CA GLN A 28 -0.53 12.23 3.28
C GLN A 28 0.70 12.55 4.13
N TYR A 29 1.87 12.03 3.74
CA TYR A 29 3.11 12.16 4.53
C TYR A 29 4.11 13.18 3.96
N GLY A 30 3.75 13.87 2.88
CA GLY A 30 4.63 14.87 2.25
C GLY A 30 5.87 14.28 1.57
N PHE A 31 5.87 12.98 1.25
CA PHE A 31 7.03 12.32 0.67
C PHE A 31 7.33 12.77 -0.76
N SER A 32 8.60 13.01 -1.01
CA SER A 32 9.22 13.10 -2.33
C SER A 32 9.37 11.71 -2.97
N GLU A 33 9.61 11.65 -4.29
CA GLU A 33 9.76 10.35 -4.99
C GLU A 33 10.89 9.48 -4.44
N GLY A 34 11.93 10.07 -3.84
CA GLY A 34 13.07 9.35 -3.29
C GLY A 34 12.80 8.64 -1.95
N GLU A 35 11.75 9.03 -1.24
CA GLU A 35 11.41 8.48 0.08
C GLU A 35 10.62 7.17 -0.01
N LEU A 36 9.99 6.92 -1.16
CA LEU A 36 9.32 5.65 -1.44
C LEU A 36 10.25 4.73 -2.23
N VAL A 37 10.90 3.83 -1.51
CA VAL A 37 11.82 2.85 -2.10
C VAL A 37 11.01 1.79 -2.82
N SER A 38 11.18 1.68 -4.13
CA SER A 38 10.50 0.65 -4.92
C SER A 38 11.04 -0.75 -4.58
N ILE A 39 10.15 -1.72 -4.44
CA ILE A 39 10.47 -3.14 -4.19
C ILE A 39 9.81 -4.02 -5.25
N GLY A 40 10.10 -5.33 -5.24
CA GLY A 40 9.47 -6.30 -6.13
C GLY A 40 7.94 -6.28 -5.98
N GLY A 41 7.25 -5.65 -6.93
CA GLY A 41 5.79 -5.54 -6.94
C GLY A 41 5.23 -4.54 -5.93
N GLY A 42 5.96 -3.51 -5.51
CA GLY A 42 5.50 -2.61 -4.45
C GLY A 42 6.42 -1.43 -4.16
N PHE A 43 6.23 -0.85 -2.98
CA PHE A 43 7.15 0.13 -2.39
C PHE A 43 7.18 0.01 -0.88
N LYS A 44 8.27 0.50 -0.27
CA LYS A 44 8.42 0.61 1.18
C LYS A 44 8.92 2.00 1.58
N PHE A 45 8.69 2.36 2.82
CA PHE A 45 9.15 3.63 3.39
C PHE A 45 9.26 3.54 4.91
N LEU A 46 10.06 4.43 5.49
CA LEU A 46 10.13 4.66 6.93
C LEU A 46 8.91 5.51 7.31
N PHE A 47 8.03 4.95 8.14
CA PHE A 47 6.82 5.61 8.61
C PHE A 47 7.12 6.52 9.80
N ASP A 48 7.97 6.05 10.72
CA ASP A 48 8.35 6.74 11.95
C ASP A 48 9.83 6.45 12.26
N ASP A 49 10.63 7.49 12.32
CA ASP A 49 12.07 7.41 12.60
C ASP A 49 12.38 7.25 14.09
N GLU A 50 11.48 7.67 14.99
CA GLU A 50 11.65 7.52 16.44
C GLU A 50 11.51 6.06 16.86
N THR A 51 10.53 5.35 16.28
CA THR A 51 10.29 3.92 16.57
C THR A 51 10.90 2.98 15.54
N ASN A 52 11.55 3.53 14.51
CA ASN A 52 12.04 2.81 13.33
C ASN A 52 10.93 1.93 12.70
N GLY A 53 9.73 2.51 12.61
CA GLY A 53 8.56 1.91 12.01
C GLY A 53 8.68 1.93 10.49
N GLU A 54 8.60 0.76 9.85
CA GLU A 54 8.65 0.62 8.40
C GLU A 54 7.29 0.13 7.89
N ILE A 55 6.87 0.65 6.74
CA ILE A 55 5.71 0.18 5.99
C ILE A 55 6.16 -0.37 4.64
N GLU A 56 5.55 -1.49 4.27
CA GLU A 56 5.66 -2.11 2.95
C GLU A 56 4.27 -2.23 2.32
N VAL A 57 4.12 -1.72 1.10
CA VAL A 57 2.90 -1.86 0.29
C VAL A 57 3.23 -2.72 -0.93
N THR A 58 2.55 -3.86 -1.06
CA THR A 58 2.74 -4.82 -2.16
C THR A 58 1.47 -4.99 -2.99
N PHE A 59 1.69 -5.21 -4.28
CA PHE A 59 0.68 -5.38 -5.31
C PHE A 59 0.87 -6.75 -5.95
N THR A 60 -0.09 -7.65 -5.77
CA THR A 60 -0.07 -8.99 -6.35
C THR A 60 -1.27 -9.18 -7.26
N THR A 61 -1.01 -9.59 -8.50
CA THR A 61 -2.03 -10.11 -9.41
C THR A 61 -1.94 -11.63 -9.39
N GLU A 62 -2.99 -12.31 -8.93
CA GLU A 62 -3.01 -13.77 -8.93
C GLU A 62 -3.57 -14.29 -10.26
N PRO A 63 -2.94 -15.28 -10.92
CA PRO A 63 -3.35 -15.76 -12.24
C PRO A 63 -4.82 -16.24 -12.32
N ASN A 64 -5.38 -16.66 -11.18
CA ASN A 64 -6.71 -17.27 -11.08
C ASN A 64 -7.72 -16.41 -10.29
N VAL A 65 -7.30 -15.23 -9.81
CA VAL A 65 -8.19 -14.27 -9.16
C VAL A 65 -8.23 -13.05 -10.06
N THR A 66 -9.39 -12.76 -10.62
CA THR A 66 -9.63 -11.56 -11.42
C THR A 66 -9.62 -10.33 -10.51
N GLY A 67 -8.46 -9.96 -9.98
CA GLY A 67 -8.33 -8.83 -9.08
C GLY A 67 -6.89 -8.50 -8.69
N LEU A 68 -6.68 -7.24 -8.30
CA LEU A 68 -5.45 -6.76 -7.72
C LEU A 68 -5.54 -6.88 -6.19
N LYS A 69 -4.60 -7.64 -5.61
CA LYS A 69 -4.40 -7.71 -4.17
C LYS A 69 -3.42 -6.62 -3.74
N VAL A 70 -3.86 -5.71 -2.89
CA VAL A 70 -3.01 -4.70 -2.24
C VAL A 70 -2.80 -5.11 -0.80
N THR A 71 -1.57 -5.37 -0.40
CA THR A 71 -1.23 -5.73 0.99
C THR A 71 -0.36 -4.64 1.59
N VAL A 72 -0.79 -4.14 2.74
CA VAL A 72 -0.04 -3.23 3.60
C VAL A 72 0.51 -4.06 4.74
N ALA A 73 1.82 -4.06 4.92
CA ALA A 73 2.51 -4.69 6.04
C ALA A 73 3.38 -3.66 6.76
N GLY A 74 3.54 -3.81 8.07
CA GLY A 74 4.28 -2.83 8.86
C GLY A 74 4.88 -3.38 10.14
N THR A 75 5.79 -2.60 10.73
CA THR A 75 6.37 -2.89 12.04
C THR A 75 5.30 -2.91 13.11
N TRP A 76 4.41 -1.91 13.13
CA TRP A 76 3.37 -1.78 14.15
C TRP A 76 1.95 -1.88 13.59
N PRO A 77 0.98 -2.44 14.36
CA PRO A 77 -0.39 -2.60 13.87
C PRO A 77 -1.10 -1.28 13.52
N TRP A 78 -0.84 -0.21 14.27
CA TRP A 78 -1.52 1.07 14.05
C TRP A 78 -1.09 1.75 12.75
N GLU A 79 0.19 1.66 12.39
CA GLU A 79 0.73 2.17 11.12
C GLU A 79 0.07 1.44 9.95
N VAL A 80 -0.07 0.12 10.06
CA VAL A 80 -0.75 -0.69 9.03
C VAL A 80 -2.20 -0.26 8.87
N ILE A 81 -2.91 -0.01 9.98
CA ILE A 81 -4.30 0.47 9.93
C ILE A 81 -4.39 1.85 9.27
N GLU A 82 -3.47 2.76 9.60
CA GLU A 82 -3.44 4.10 9.04
C GLU A 82 -3.25 4.08 7.52
N ILE A 83 -2.25 3.35 7.03
CA ILE A 83 -2.00 3.21 5.60
C ILE A 83 -3.11 2.43 4.90
N TYR A 84 -3.67 1.40 5.54
CA TYR A 84 -4.81 0.67 5.00
C TYR A 84 -6.03 1.57 4.79
N ASN A 85 -6.29 2.50 5.71
CA ASN A 85 -7.41 3.44 5.59
C ASN A 85 -7.21 4.48 4.49
N LEU A 86 -5.97 4.72 4.03
CA LEU A 86 -5.69 5.57 2.87
C LEU A 86 -6.03 4.89 1.54
N LEU A 87 -6.12 3.56 1.51
CA LEU A 87 -6.36 2.82 0.27
C LEU A 87 -7.68 3.28 -0.38
N PRO A 88 -7.72 3.38 -1.73
CA PRO A 88 -8.94 3.75 -2.44
C PRO A 88 -10.12 2.84 -2.07
N GLN A 89 -11.21 3.43 -1.58
CA GLN A 89 -12.44 2.73 -1.25
C GLN A 89 -13.37 2.83 -2.45
N TYR A 90 -13.20 1.97 -3.45
CA TYR A 90 -14.18 1.86 -4.53
C TYR A 90 -15.25 0.87 -4.07
N PRO A 91 -16.50 1.29 -3.79
CA PRO A 91 -17.59 0.33 -3.83
C PRO A 91 -17.64 -0.17 -5.27
N GLY A 92 -17.47 -1.48 -5.47
CA GLY A 92 -17.83 -2.10 -6.74
C GLY A 92 -19.23 -1.62 -7.11
N LYS A 93 -19.35 -0.95 -8.26
CA LYS A 93 -20.66 -0.54 -8.77
C LYS A 93 -21.41 -1.74 -9.31
#